data_AF-A0A4R2C261-F1
#
_entry.id   AF-A0A4R2C261-F1
#
_cell.length_a   1.000
_cell.length_b   1.000
_cell.length_c   1.000
_cell.angle_alpha   90.00
_cell.angle_beta   90.00
_cell.angle_gamma   90.00
#
_symmetry.space_group_name_H-M   'P 1'
#
loop_
_entity.id
_entity.type
_entity.pdbx_description
1 polymer ?
#
loop_
_entity_poly.entity_id
_entity_poly.type
_entity_poly.pdbx_seq_one_letter_code
_entity_poly.pdbx_strand_id
1 'polypeptide(L)'
;MTGEEKKRATLDFGDELETPAAAPPLDPNAIKAATRAAGFRETPKAPDFELTAPTRPTRRARRKTGRTEQFATRLRADTLEAIYAYADRHEITLAETIERAMAALNDTD
;
A
#
# COMPACT_ATOMS: atom_id res chain seq x y z
N MET A 1 -37.89 -26.31 10.73
CA MET A 1 -36.55 -26.42 10.10
C MET A 1 -35.55 -25.82 11.07
N THR A 2 -34.94 -26.65 11.92
CA THR A 2 -33.92 -26.27 12.90
C THR A 2 -32.61 -26.02 12.19
N GLY A 3 -32.12 -24.78 12.22
CA GLY A 3 -30.81 -24.43 11.67
C GLY A 3 -29.71 -24.84 12.63
N GLU A 4 -28.96 -25.89 12.31
CA GLU A 4 -27.71 -26.21 13.02
C GLU A 4 -26.70 -25.08 12.83
N GLU A 5 -26.36 -24.41 13.93
CA GLU A 5 -25.23 -23.49 14.00
C GLU A 5 -23.92 -24.27 13.79
N LYS A 6 -23.39 -24.21 12.57
CA LYS A 6 -22.06 -24.73 12.26
C LYS A 6 -20.99 -23.91 12.98
N LYS A 7 -20.65 -24.32 14.21
CA LYS A 7 -19.47 -23.85 14.95
C LYS A 7 -18.23 -24.07 14.08
N ARG A 8 -17.56 -22.96 13.70
CA ARG A 8 -16.28 -23.02 12.98
C ARG A 8 -15.25 -23.69 13.89
N ALA A 9 -14.44 -24.58 13.34
CA ALA A 9 -13.32 -25.18 14.04
C ALA A 9 -12.31 -24.09 14.41
N THR A 10 -12.07 -23.90 15.70
CA THR A 10 -10.95 -23.10 16.19
C THR A 10 -9.69 -23.96 16.08
N LEU A 11 -8.82 -23.67 15.12
CA LEU A 11 -7.48 -24.26 15.06
C LEU A 11 -6.64 -23.57 16.14
N ASP A 12 -6.33 -24.31 17.20
CA ASP A 12 -5.43 -23.90 18.27
C ASP A 12 -4.01 -24.38 17.93
N PHE A 13 -3.17 -23.45 17.50
CA PHE A 13 -1.74 -23.70 17.33
C PHE A 13 -1.11 -23.46 18.70
N GLY A 14 -1.13 -24.49 19.54
CA GLY A 14 -0.69 -24.42 20.93
C GLY A 14 0.63 -23.66 21.11
N ASP A 15 0.76 -22.99 22.26
CA ASP A 15 1.89 -22.13 22.66
C ASP A 15 3.26 -22.85 22.76
N GLU A 16 3.38 -24.07 22.24
CA GLU A 16 4.61 -24.87 22.20
C GLU A 16 5.58 -24.43 21.09
N LEU A 17 5.60 -23.13 20.76
CA LEU A 17 6.76 -22.57 20.08
C LEU A 17 7.86 -22.43 21.14
N GLU A 18 8.69 -23.47 21.26
CA GLU A 18 9.98 -23.38 21.95
C GLU A 18 10.63 -22.08 21.49
N THR A 19 10.76 -21.12 22.42
CA THR A 19 11.38 -19.84 22.09
C THR A 19 12.81 -20.17 21.66
N PRO A 20 13.20 -19.91 20.40
CA PRO A 20 14.53 -20.27 19.94
C PRO A 20 15.54 -19.62 20.88
N ALA A 21 16.48 -20.43 21.36
CA ALA A 21 17.53 -19.96 22.26
C ALA A 21 18.15 -18.68 21.69
N ALA A 22 18.33 -17.67 22.55
CA ALA A 22 18.85 -16.37 22.14
C ALA A 22 20.13 -16.58 21.33
N ALA A 23 20.15 -16.03 20.11
CA ALA A 23 21.30 -16.17 19.22
C ALA A 23 22.56 -15.64 19.93
N PRO A 24 23.71 -16.32 19.80
CA PRO A 24 24.95 -15.86 20.40
C PRO A 24 25.30 -14.46 19.86
N PRO A 25 25.91 -13.59 20.68
CA PRO A 25 26.32 -12.27 20.24
C PRO A 25 27.33 -12.41 19.09
N LEU A 26 26.95 -11.94 17.91
CA LEU A 26 27.80 -11.98 16.73
C LEU A 26 28.74 -10.76 16.75
N ASP A 27 30.03 -11.00 16.51
CA ASP A 27 31.01 -9.92 16.35
C ASP A 27 30.73 -9.15 15.04
N PRO A 28 30.44 -7.84 15.10
CA PRO A 28 30.22 -7.01 13.91
C PRO A 28 31.40 -7.05 12.93
N ASN A 29 32.64 -7.24 13.40
CA ASN A 29 33.80 -7.32 12.54
C ASN A 29 33.85 -8.63 11.75
N ALA A 30 33.45 -9.75 12.38
CA ALA A 30 33.32 -11.04 11.70
C ALA A 30 32.28 -10.98 10.57
N ILE A 31 31.15 -10.30 10.80
CA ILE A 31 30.11 -10.09 9.78
C ILE A 31 30.67 -9.29 8.59
N LYS A 32 31.37 -8.18 8.86
CA LYS A 32 31.98 -7.35 7.81
C LYS A 32 33.04 -8.11 7.01
N ALA A 33 33.86 -8.92 7.67
CA ALA A 33 34.88 -9.74 7.03
C ALA A 33 34.25 -10.79 6.10
N ALA A 34 33.25 -11.52 6.58
CA ALA A 34 32.53 -12.51 5.77
C ALA A 34 31.81 -11.87 4.57
N THR A 35 31.16 -10.73 4.79
CA THR A 35 30.44 -9.97 3.74
C THR A 35 31.41 -9.47 2.65
N ARG A 36 32.59 -8.97 3.03
CA ARG A 36 33.64 -8.58 2.09
C ARG A 36 34.21 -9.79 1.33
N ALA A 37 34.42 -10.92 2.01
CA ALA A 37 34.89 -12.16 1.39
C ALA A 37 33.88 -12.72 0.37
N ALA A 38 32.59 -12.53 0.61
CA ALA A 38 31.51 -12.87 -0.32
C ALA A 38 31.35 -11.87 -1.49
N GLY A 39 32.23 -10.86 -1.59
CA GLY A 39 32.26 -9.93 -2.71
C GLY A 39 31.27 -8.76 -2.60
N PHE A 40 30.58 -8.61 -1.47
CA PHE A 40 29.77 -7.43 -1.21
C PHE A 40 30.69 -6.23 -0.95
N ARG A 41 30.45 -5.15 -1.69
CA ARG A 41 31.15 -3.87 -1.50
C ARG A 41 30.30 -2.98 -0.60
N GLU A 42 30.95 -2.32 0.36
CA GLU A 42 30.30 -1.28 1.16
C GLU A 42 29.83 -0.17 0.22
N THR A 43 28.53 0.09 0.19
CA THR A 43 28.00 1.25 -0.51
C THR A 43 28.40 2.51 0.24
N PRO A 44 28.76 3.61 -0.45
CA PRO A 44 29.03 4.87 0.20
C PRO A 44 27.81 5.25 1.04
N LYS A 45 28.03 5.43 2.34
CA LYS A 45 26.98 5.89 3.24
C LYS A 45 26.50 7.23 2.69
N ALA A 46 25.19 7.33 2.43
CA ALA A 46 24.60 8.61 2.08
C ALA A 46 25.00 9.64 3.16
N PRO A 47 25.23 10.91 2.80
CA PRO A 47 25.52 11.95 3.78
C PRO A 47 24.46 11.88 4.87
N ASP A 48 24.89 12.04 6.13
CA ASP A 48 23.99 12.10 7.28
C ASP A 48 23.12 13.34 7.07
N PHE A 49 22.00 13.19 6.37
CA PHE A 49 20.92 14.14 6.43
C PHE A 49 20.50 14.12 7.89
N GLU A 50 20.90 15.15 8.64
CA GLU A 50 20.27 15.49 9.90
C GLU A 50 18.77 15.29 9.71
N LEU A 51 18.17 14.55 10.64
CA LEU A 51 16.76 14.20 10.67
C LEU A 51 15.93 15.49 10.72
N THR A 52 15.84 16.21 9.60
CA THR A 52 14.72 17.07 9.32
C THR A 52 13.56 16.11 9.36
N ALA A 53 12.71 16.26 10.38
CA ALA A 53 11.50 15.47 10.54
C ALA A 53 10.89 15.29 9.16
N PRO A 54 10.52 14.07 8.75
CA PRO A 54 10.03 13.86 7.41
C PRO A 54 8.91 14.87 7.20
N THR A 55 9.11 15.83 6.30
CA THR A 55 7.99 16.46 5.60
C THR A 55 7.40 15.34 4.75
N ARG A 56 6.78 14.39 5.44
CA ARG A 56 5.89 13.43 4.84
C ARG A 56 4.91 14.33 4.13
N PRO A 57 4.72 14.21 2.80
CA PRO A 57 3.56 14.84 2.19
C PRO A 57 2.40 14.40 3.08
N THR A 58 1.73 15.37 3.70
CA THR A 58 0.60 15.12 4.61
C THR A 58 -0.25 14.09 3.90
N ARG A 59 -0.23 12.85 4.40
CA ARG A 59 -0.87 11.72 3.72
C ARG A 59 -2.31 12.19 3.56
N ARG A 60 -2.72 12.53 2.34
CA ARG A 60 -4.01 13.20 2.10
C ARG A 60 -5.03 12.42 2.89
N ALA A 61 -5.67 13.07 3.87
CA ALA A 61 -6.54 12.38 4.80
C ALA A 61 -7.49 11.54 3.95
N ARG A 62 -7.51 10.22 4.19
CA ARG A 62 -8.32 9.30 3.40
C ARG A 62 -9.78 9.69 3.60
N ARG A 63 -10.32 10.50 2.69
CA ARG A 63 -11.72 10.92 2.72
C ARG A 63 -12.55 9.66 2.51
N LYS A 64 -13.47 9.38 3.44
CA LYS A 64 -14.48 8.33 3.23
C LYS A 64 -15.43 8.86 2.17
N THR A 65 -15.30 8.37 0.94
CA THR A 65 -16.09 8.85 -0.21
C THR A 65 -17.45 8.17 -0.34
N GLY A 66 -17.77 7.16 0.49
CA GLY A 66 -19.03 6.41 0.41
C GLY A 66 -19.13 5.45 -0.78
N ARG A 67 -18.13 5.40 -1.66
CA ARG A 67 -18.09 4.52 -2.84
C ARG A 67 -17.77 3.08 -2.43
N THR A 68 -18.72 2.17 -2.63
CA THR A 68 -18.61 0.74 -2.26
C THR A 68 -18.40 -0.19 -3.46
N GLU A 69 -18.93 0.19 -4.62
CA GLU A 69 -18.89 -0.63 -5.84
C GLU A 69 -17.66 -0.32 -6.72
N GLN A 70 -17.14 -1.34 -7.39
CA GLN A 70 -16.02 -1.20 -8.32
C GLN A 70 -16.52 -0.99 -9.76
N PHE A 71 -15.79 -0.19 -10.52
CA PHE A 71 -16.02 0.02 -11.94
C PHE A 71 -14.78 -0.37 -12.74
N ALA A 72 -14.83 -1.52 -13.43
CA ALA A 72 -13.73 -2.05 -14.22
C ALA A 72 -14.09 -2.02 -15.71
N THR A 73 -13.30 -1.30 -16.52
CA THR A 73 -13.49 -1.20 -17.97
C THR A 73 -12.16 -1.12 -18.71
N ARG A 74 -12.21 -1.31 -20.04
CA ARG A 74 -11.08 -1.06 -20.93
C ARG A 74 -11.38 0.17 -21.78
N LEU A 75 -10.47 1.12 -21.81
CA LEU A 75 -10.57 2.37 -22.56
C LEU A 75 -9.40 2.51 -23.54
N ARG A 76 -9.54 3.41 -24.51
CA ARG A 76 -8.41 3.86 -25.32
C ARG A 76 -7.44 4.66 -24.45
N ALA A 77 -6.15 4.66 -24.82
CA ALA A 77 -5.10 5.38 -24.09
C ALA A 77 -5.43 6.87 -23.97
N ASP A 78 -5.79 7.51 -25.09
CA ASP A 78 -6.10 8.95 -25.15
C ASP A 78 -7.30 9.32 -24.26
N THR A 79 -8.31 8.44 -24.19
CA THR A 79 -9.47 8.64 -23.31
C THR A 79 -9.07 8.54 -21.85
N LEU A 80 -8.23 7.58 -21.50
CA LEU A 80 -7.74 7.41 -20.13
C LEU A 80 -6.93 8.64 -19.69
N GLU A 81 -6.03 9.13 -20.55
CA GLU A 81 -5.27 10.35 -20.31
C GLU A 81 -6.17 11.57 -20.11
N ALA A 82 -7.19 11.74 -20.95
CA ALA A 82 -8.14 12.84 -20.80
C ALA A 82 -8.89 12.81 -19.45
N ILE A 83 -9.26 11.61 -18.97
CA ILE A 83 -9.91 11.44 -17.65
C ILE A 83 -8.95 11.84 -16.53
N TYR A 84 -7.68 11.37 -16.56
CA TYR A 84 -6.68 11.74 -15.56
C TYR A 84 -6.41 13.25 -15.56
N ALA A 85 -6.18 13.85 -16.73
CA ALA A 85 -5.93 15.27 -16.88
C ALA A 85 -7.12 16.13 -16.41
N TYR A 86 -8.36 15.65 -16.58
CA TYR A 86 -9.53 16.31 -16.01
C TYR A 86 -9.55 16.20 -14.49
N ALA A 87 -9.37 15.00 -13.94
CA ALA A 87 -9.36 14.76 -12.50
C ALA A 87 -8.33 15.63 -11.77
N ASP A 88 -7.10 15.70 -12.31
CA ASP A 88 -6.00 16.49 -11.74
C ASP A 88 -6.28 17.99 -11.78
N ARG A 89 -6.78 18.52 -12.92
CA ARG A 89 -7.14 19.95 -13.06
C ARG A 89 -8.22 20.40 -12.10
N HIS A 90 -9.16 19.51 -11.78
CA HIS A 90 -10.28 19.81 -10.90
C HIS A 90 -10.05 19.36 -9.45
N GLU A 91 -8.88 18.78 -9.15
CA GLU A 91 -8.52 18.21 -7.85
C GLU A 91 -9.54 17.17 -7.31
N ILE A 92 -10.17 16.42 -8.22
CA ILE A 92 -11.19 15.41 -7.90
C ILE A 92 -10.69 13.99 -8.16
N THR A 93 -11.44 13.01 -7.64
CA THR A 93 -11.13 11.60 -7.90
C THR A 93 -11.62 11.13 -9.28
N LEU A 94 -11.02 10.07 -9.81
CA LEU A 94 -11.48 9.42 -11.05
C LEU A 94 -12.96 9.01 -10.97
N ALA A 95 -13.38 8.41 -9.85
CA ALA A 95 -14.76 8.00 -9.65
C ALA A 95 -15.73 9.19 -9.70
N GLU A 96 -15.36 10.31 -9.07
CA GLU A 96 -16.15 11.55 -9.13
C GLU A 96 -16.21 12.14 -10.54
N THR A 97 -15.12 12.02 -11.30
CA THR A 97 -15.10 12.45 -12.71
C THR A 97 -16.13 11.68 -13.53
N ILE A 98 -16.22 10.37 -13.32
CA ILE A 98 -17.20 9.50 -13.99
C ILE A 98 -18.63 9.85 -13.54
N GLU A 99 -18.86 10.04 -12.24
CA GLU A 99 -20.17 10.45 -11.70
C GLU A 99 -20.65 11.78 -12.31
N ARG A 100 -19.78 12.79 -12.40
CA ARG A 100 -20.10 14.08 -13.04
C ARG A 100 -20.38 13.94 -14.53
N ALA A 101 -19.63 13.11 -15.24
CA ALA A 101 -19.87 12.83 -16.65
C ALA A 101 -21.26 12.19 -16.87
N MET A 102 -21.64 11.23 -16.03
CA MET A 102 -22.96 10.60 -16.08
C MET A 102 -24.09 11.59 -15.76
N ALA A 103 -23.90 12.48 -14.78
CA ALA A 103 -24.86 13.53 -14.47
C ALA A 103 -25.08 14.48 -15.67
N ALA A 104 -23.99 14.92 -16.31
CA ALA A 104 -24.07 15.78 -17.50
C ALA A 104 -24.80 15.12 -18.68
N LEU A 105 -24.66 13.81 -18.86
CA LEU A 105 -25.39 13.07 -19.89
C LEU A 105 -26.89 12.94 -19.58
N ASN A 106 -27.27 12.89 -18.30
CA ASN A 106 -28.66 12.81 -17.88
C ASN A 106 -29.38 14.16 -17.88
N ASP A 107 -28.64 15.28 -17.76
CA ASP A 107 -29.20 16.64 -17.80
C ASP A 107 -29.48 17.13 -19.24
N THR A 108 -29.34 16.27 -20.25
CA THR A 108 -29.55 16.61 -21.67
C THR A 108 -30.98 16.30 -22.15
N ASP A 109 -31.99 16.64 -21.34
CA ASP A 109 -33.43 16.62 -21.70
C ASP A 109 -34.02 18.04 -21.85
#